data_AF-A0AAV1GLB1-F1
#
_entry.id   AF-A0AAV1GLB1-F1
#
_cell.length_a   1.000
_cell.length_b   1.000
_cell.length_c   1.000
_cell.angle_alpha   90.00
_cell.angle_beta   90.00
_cell.angle_gamma   90.00
#
_symmetry.space_group_name_H-M   'P 1'
#
loop_
_entity.id
_entity.type
_entity.pdbx_description
1 polymer ?
#
loop_
_entity_poly.entity_id
_entity_poly.type
_entity_poly.pdbx_seq_one_letter_code
_entity_poly.pdbx_strand_id
1 'polypeptide(L)'
;MVYTDHAPCEKRTDERFKTVRYTCHQKKKTTPLIKTGVGCVSQFVLDYMHVVCLGAVKRLLTFLIKGPVECKLPRSSVEELSSRLMALRGKMPSEFARQPRSLVDLDRWKATEFRQFLLYTGPVVLKDILSDDQYRV
;
A
#
# COMPACT_ATOMS: atom_id res chain seq x y z
N MET A 1 8.23 -1.43 -8.57
CA MET A 1 7.77 -2.33 -9.64
C MET A 1 6.78 -1.52 -10.48
N VAL A 2 7.28 -0.87 -11.52
CA VAL A 2 6.46 -0.29 -12.59
C VAL A 2 5.92 -1.48 -13.37
N TYR A 3 4.62 -1.57 -13.60
CA TYR A 3 4.06 -2.61 -14.47
C TYR A 3 4.40 -2.19 -15.91
N THR A 4 5.63 -2.46 -16.34
CA THR A 4 5.99 -2.48 -17.75
C THR A 4 5.24 -3.63 -18.40
N ASP A 5 4.80 -3.44 -19.65
CA ASP A 5 4.08 -4.42 -20.49
C ASP A 5 4.52 -5.86 -20.24
N HIS A 6 3.77 -6.55 -19.39
CA HIS A 6 3.89 -8.00 -19.25
C HIS A 6 2.74 -8.60 -20.03
N ALA A 7 3.06 -9.67 -20.78
CA ALA A 7 2.13 -10.56 -21.45
C ALA A 7 0.84 -10.76 -20.61
N PRO A 8 -0.34 -10.89 -21.25
CA PRO A 8 -1.61 -10.98 -20.54
C PRO A 8 -1.52 -11.99 -19.40
N CYS A 9 -1.55 -11.46 -18.17
CA CYS A 9 -1.43 -12.28 -16.98
C CYS A 9 -2.69 -13.13 -16.89
N GLU A 10 -2.55 -14.44 -17.10
CA GLU A 10 -3.69 -15.36 -17.08
C GLU A 10 -4.42 -15.27 -15.73
N LYS A 11 -5.75 -15.14 -15.81
CA LYS A 11 -6.61 -15.06 -14.63
C LYS A 11 -6.38 -16.31 -13.75
N ARG A 12 -6.23 -16.09 -12.45
CA ARG A 12 -6.11 -17.21 -11.51
C ARG A 12 -7.43 -17.96 -11.39
N THR A 13 -7.38 -19.29 -11.26
CA THR A 13 -8.54 -20.16 -11.10
C THR A 13 -8.33 -21.14 -9.95
N ASP A 14 -9.43 -21.63 -9.38
CA ASP A 14 -9.40 -22.56 -8.25
C ASP A 14 -8.74 -23.90 -8.63
N GLU A 15 -8.94 -24.38 -9.85
CA GLU A 15 -8.38 -25.64 -10.37
C GLU A 15 -6.85 -25.58 -10.45
N ARG A 16 -6.34 -24.47 -10.98
CA ARG A 16 -4.90 -24.22 -11.09
C ARG A 16 -4.27 -24.01 -9.70
N PHE A 17 -5.02 -23.42 -8.77
CA PHE A 17 -4.59 -23.32 -7.38
C PHE A 17 -4.49 -24.70 -6.72
N LYS A 18 -5.50 -25.58 -6.90
CA LYS A 18 -5.51 -26.95 -6.36
C LYS A 18 -4.34 -27.79 -6.87
N THR A 19 -3.96 -27.60 -8.13
CA THR A 19 -2.84 -28.31 -8.78
C THR A 19 -1.46 -27.67 -8.52
N VAL A 20 -1.38 -26.68 -7.63
CA VAL A 20 -0.14 -26.00 -7.22
C VAL A 20 0.63 -25.38 -8.39
N ARG A 21 -0.09 -24.81 -9.37
CA ARG A 21 0.50 -24.26 -10.60
C ARG A 21 1.17 -22.89 -10.40
N TYR A 22 0.89 -22.20 -9.29
CA TYR A 22 1.44 -20.86 -9.02
C TYR A 22 2.73 -20.95 -8.20
N THR A 23 3.79 -21.50 -8.79
CA THR A 23 5.07 -21.79 -8.09
C THR A 23 5.74 -20.57 -7.44
N CYS A 24 5.49 -19.37 -7.97
CA CYS A 24 5.98 -18.10 -7.41
C CYS A 24 5.14 -17.56 -6.23
N HIS A 25 3.93 -18.09 -6.01
CA HIS A 25 2.98 -17.56 -5.01
C HIS A 25 2.44 -18.64 -4.06
N GLN A 26 2.61 -19.91 -4.39
CA GLN A 26 2.27 -21.05 -3.56
C GLN A 26 3.55 -21.72 -3.09
N LYS A 27 3.65 -21.94 -1.77
CA LYS A 27 4.63 -22.89 -1.24
C LYS A 27 4.25 -24.26 -1.82
N LYS A 28 5.23 -25.13 -2.13
CA LYS A 28 5.05 -26.46 -2.77
C LYS A 28 4.26 -27.48 -1.91
N LYS A 29 3.28 -27.03 -1.13
CA LYS A 29 2.41 -27.79 -0.24
C LYS A 29 0.98 -27.33 -0.47
N THR A 30 0.05 -28.28 -0.50
CA THR A 30 -1.38 -27.98 -0.57
C THR A 30 -1.88 -27.46 0.77
N THR A 31 -2.81 -26.51 0.74
CA THR A 31 -3.46 -26.01 1.97
C THR A 31 -4.57 -26.97 2.40
N PRO A 32 -4.74 -27.22 3.72
CA PRO A 32 -5.88 -28.01 4.24
C PRO A 32 -7.24 -27.47 3.79
N LEU A 33 -7.35 -26.18 3.47
CA LEU A 33 -8.57 -25.54 2.96
C LEU A 33 -9.04 -26.08 1.61
N ILE A 34 -8.15 -26.68 0.81
CA ILE A 34 -8.57 -27.36 -0.43
C ILE A 34 -9.47 -28.56 -0.10
N LYS A 35 -9.20 -29.25 1.03
CA LYS A 35 -9.96 -30.44 1.45
C LYS A 35 -11.38 -30.09 1.90
N THR A 36 -11.63 -28.85 2.30
CA THR A 36 -12.95 -28.39 2.75
C THR A 36 -13.86 -27.98 1.58
N GLY A 37 -13.39 -28.06 0.33
CA GLY A 37 -14.14 -27.68 -0.86
C GLY A 37 -14.19 -26.18 -1.15
N VAL A 38 -13.54 -25.35 -0.33
CA VAL A 38 -13.53 -23.89 -0.50
C VAL A 38 -12.67 -23.47 -1.69
N GLY A 39 -13.20 -22.55 -2.51
CA GLY A 39 -12.47 -21.94 -3.62
C GLY A 39 -11.41 -20.94 -3.13
N CYS A 40 -10.15 -21.36 -3.07
CA CYS A 40 -9.04 -20.53 -2.59
C CYS A 40 -8.78 -19.26 -3.43
N VAL A 41 -9.32 -19.16 -4.63
CA VAL A 41 -9.21 -18.00 -5.52
C VAL A 41 -10.53 -17.25 -5.61
N SER A 42 -11.65 -17.94 -5.83
CA SER A 42 -12.95 -17.29 -6.05
C SER A 42 -13.70 -16.89 -4.78
N GLN A 43 -13.47 -17.60 -3.66
CA GLN A 43 -14.26 -17.42 -2.43
C GLN A 43 -13.50 -16.71 -1.31
N PHE A 44 -12.23 -16.40 -1.50
CA PHE A 44 -11.45 -15.63 -0.52
C PHE A 44 -11.62 -14.13 -0.76
N VAL A 45 -12.08 -13.44 0.28
CA VAL A 45 -12.19 -11.98 0.27
C VAL A 45 -10.79 -11.37 0.25
N LEU A 46 -10.58 -10.40 -0.63
CA LEU A 46 -9.35 -9.63 -0.67
C LEU A 46 -9.27 -8.72 0.55
N ASP A 47 -8.22 -8.92 1.33
CA ASP A 47 -8.01 -8.17 2.55
C ASP A 47 -7.55 -6.73 2.26
N TYR A 48 -8.28 -5.76 2.81
CA TYR A 48 -8.03 -4.32 2.63
C TYR A 48 -6.61 -3.89 3.01
N MET A 49 -6.04 -4.51 4.06
CA MET A 49 -4.68 -4.20 4.53
C MET A 49 -3.64 -4.47 3.44
N HIS A 50 -3.80 -5.57 2.72
CA HIS A 50 -2.85 -6.00 1.70
C HIS A 50 -3.06 -5.25 0.38
N VAL A 51 -4.31 -5.15 -0.08
CA VAL A 51 -4.60 -4.56 -1.40
C VAL A 51 -4.48 -3.05 -1.36
N VAL A 52 -5.08 -2.40 -0.37
CA VAL A 52 -5.15 -0.93 -0.32
C VAL A 52 -3.94 -0.38 0.43
N CYS A 53 -3.74 -0.75 1.69
CA CYS A 53 -2.70 -0.10 2.52
C CYS A 53 -1.28 -0.45 2.04
N LEU A 54 -0.95 -1.74 1.99
CA LEU A 54 0.39 -2.20 1.59
C LEU A 54 0.60 -2.24 0.07
N GLY A 55 -0.49 -2.31 -0.70
CA GLY A 55 -0.47 -2.30 -2.16
C GLY A 55 -0.52 -0.88 -2.70
N ALA A 56 -1.73 -0.31 -2.77
CA ALA A 56 -1.97 0.98 -3.41
C ALA A 56 -1.27 2.16 -2.70
N VAL A 57 -1.52 2.36 -1.40
CA VAL A 57 -1.04 3.54 -0.67
C VAL A 57 0.48 3.55 -0.54
N LYS A 58 1.07 2.41 -0.17
CA LYS A 58 2.53 2.26 -0.14
C LYS A 58 3.14 2.57 -1.50
N ARG A 59 2.56 2.07 -2.59
CA ARG A 59 3.06 2.32 -3.95
C ARG A 59 2.93 3.80 -4.31
N LEU A 60 1.80 4.44 -4.02
CA LEU A 60 1.58 5.87 -4.26
C LEU A 60 2.66 6.71 -3.57
N LEU A 61 2.86 6.52 -2.26
CA LEU A 61 3.88 7.26 -1.51
C LEU A 61 5.30 6.96 -1.99
N THR A 62 5.59 5.70 -2.31
CA THR A 62 6.89 5.33 -2.88
C THR A 62 7.12 6.05 -4.21
N PHE A 63 6.09 6.19 -5.05
CA PHE A 63 6.16 6.88 -6.32
C PHE A 63 6.36 8.39 -6.16
N LEU A 64 5.63 9.02 -5.22
CA LEU A 64 5.79 10.44 -4.92
C LEU A 64 7.16 10.79 -4.34
N ILE A 65 7.86 9.86 -3.67
CA ILE A 65 9.13 10.15 -2.99
C ILE A 65 10.35 9.62 -3.75
N LYS A 66 10.23 8.43 -4.35
CA LYS A 66 11.32 7.68 -4.98
C LYS A 66 11.06 7.40 -6.45
N GLY A 67 9.97 7.91 -7.02
CA GLY A 67 9.62 7.71 -8.41
C GLY A 67 10.46 8.55 -9.38
N PRO A 68 10.12 8.47 -10.68
CA PRO A 68 10.71 9.28 -11.75
C PRO A 68 10.57 10.79 -11.47
N VAL A 69 11.47 11.60 -12.02
CA VAL A 69 11.55 13.05 -11.76
C VAL A 69 10.25 13.77 -12.14
N GLU A 70 9.54 13.27 -13.15
CA GLU A 70 8.30 13.80 -13.69
C GLU A 70 7.13 13.72 -12.69
N CYS A 71 7.20 12.78 -11.74
CA CYS A 71 6.11 12.50 -10.80
C CYS A 71 6.53 12.58 -9.34
N LYS A 72 7.84 12.65 -9.08
CA LYS A 72 8.41 12.71 -7.74
C LYS A 72 8.36 14.14 -7.20
N LEU A 73 8.06 14.26 -5.91
CA LEU A 73 8.06 15.53 -5.20
C LEU A 73 9.50 16.08 -5.04
N PRO A 74 9.67 17.40 -5.11
CA PRO A 74 10.92 18.05 -4.73
C PRO A 74 11.36 17.64 -3.33
N ARG A 75 12.67 17.63 -3.09
CA ARG A 75 13.23 17.24 -1.79
C ARG A 75 12.69 18.11 -0.64
N SER A 76 12.56 19.42 -0.87
CA SER A 76 11.98 20.38 0.08
C SER A 76 10.54 20.00 0.46
N SER A 77 9.71 19.63 -0.51
CA SER A 77 8.34 19.17 -0.29
C SER A 77 8.28 17.88 0.55
N VAL A 78 9.21 16.95 0.33
CA VAL A 78 9.29 15.70 1.12
C VAL A 78 9.74 15.96 2.55
N GLU A 79 10.69 16.88 2.74
CA GLU A 79 11.16 17.32 4.07
C GLU A 79 10.04 18.04 4.82
N GLU A 80 9.29 18.92 4.16
CA GLU A 80 8.11 19.59 4.71
C GLU A 80 7.01 18.59 5.09
N LEU A 81 6.69 17.64 4.21
CA LEU A 81 5.70 16.60 4.47
C LEU A 81 6.10 15.74 5.70
N SER A 82 7.39 15.43 5.84
CA SER A 82 7.92 14.72 7.00
C SER A 82 7.81 15.55 8.28
N SER A 83 8.12 16.85 8.22
CA SER A 83 7.98 17.78 9.34
C SER A 83 6.53 17.90 9.80
N ARG A 84 5.57 18.02 8.86
CA ARG A 84 4.13 18.04 9.17
C ARG A 84 3.66 16.75 9.85
N LEU A 85 4.10 15.58 9.36
CA LEU A 85 3.79 14.30 10.02
C LEU A 85 4.36 14.25 11.44
N MET A 86 5.60 14.70 11.62
CA MET A 86 6.22 14.74 12.95
C MET A 86 5.55 15.75 13.89
N ALA A 87 5.00 16.85 13.36
CA ALA A 87 4.23 17.82 14.15
C ALA A 87 2.89 17.27 14.66
N LEU A 88 2.35 16.23 14.02
CA LEU A 88 1.17 15.48 14.47
C LEU A 88 1.51 14.38 15.50
N ARG A 89 2.78 14.01 15.63
CA ARG A 89 3.22 12.98 16.58
C ARG A 89 2.94 13.43 18.01
N GLY A 90 2.28 12.57 18.78
CA GLY A 90 1.86 12.87 20.17
C GLY A 90 0.54 13.63 20.26
N LYS A 91 -0.04 14.07 19.14
CA LYS A 91 -1.36 14.71 19.06
C LYS A 91 -2.45 13.78 18.54
N MET A 92 -2.08 12.55 18.15
CA MET A 92 -3.06 11.55 17.71
C MET A 92 -3.75 10.90 18.92
N PRO A 93 -5.07 10.66 18.83
CA PRO A 93 -5.82 9.89 19.83
C PRO A 93 -5.26 8.48 20.06
N SER A 94 -5.59 7.90 21.22
CA SER A 94 -5.07 6.59 21.65
C SER A 94 -5.60 5.40 20.84
N GLU A 95 -6.69 5.60 20.11
CA GLU A 95 -7.35 4.65 19.22
C GLU A 95 -6.49 4.35 17.97
N PHE A 96 -5.54 5.24 17.65
CA PHE A 96 -4.57 4.99 16.60
C PHE A 96 -3.46 4.06 17.12
N ALA A 97 -3.38 2.88 16.52
CA ALA A 97 -2.40 1.86 16.89
C ALA A 97 -0.93 2.32 16.80
N ARG A 98 -0.63 3.37 16.04
CA ARG A 98 0.72 3.95 15.89
C ARG A 98 0.63 5.47 15.76
N GLN A 99 1.70 6.14 16.17
CA GLN A 99 1.89 7.57 15.93
C GLN A 99 2.50 7.80 14.53
N PRO A 100 2.22 8.95 13.89
CA PRO A 100 2.84 9.32 12.62
C PRO A 100 4.36 9.30 12.72
N ARG A 101 5.02 8.84 11.67
CA ARG A 101 6.47 8.82 11.54
C ARG A 101 6.91 9.64 10.33
N SER A 102 8.19 9.97 10.31
CA SER A 102 8.82 10.60 9.14
C SER A 102 8.76 9.67 7.92
N LEU A 103 8.78 10.28 6.73
CA LEU A 103 8.85 9.55 5.47
C LEU A 103 10.23 8.92 5.22
N VAL A 104 11.25 9.31 5.98
CA VAL A 104 12.56 8.62 5.98
C VAL A 104 12.39 7.14 6.34
N ASP A 105 11.42 6.82 7.20
CA ASP A 105 11.11 5.46 7.62
C ASP A 105 10.07 4.76 6.72
N LEU A 106 9.68 5.33 5.57
CA LEU A 106 8.55 4.85 4.76
C LEU A 106 8.65 3.35 4.41
N ASP A 107 9.85 2.85 4.14
CA ASP A 107 10.06 1.43 3.81
C ASP A 107 9.71 0.49 4.97
N ARG A 108 9.76 1.01 6.20
CA ARG A 108 9.49 0.31 7.46
C ARG A 108 8.09 0.61 8.02
N TRP A 109 7.27 1.36 7.30
CA TRP A 109 5.87 1.59 7.69
C TRP A 109 5.06 0.31 7.64
N LYS A 110 4.19 0.15 8.63
CA LYS A 110 3.22 -0.94 8.72
C LYS A 110 1.91 -0.52 8.07
N ALA A 111 1.07 -1.50 7.76
CA ALA A 111 -0.21 -1.25 7.11
C ALA A 111 -1.12 -0.28 7.87
N THR A 112 -1.08 -0.30 9.21
CA THR A 112 -1.85 0.64 10.04
C THR A 112 -1.44 2.10 9.82
N GLU A 113 -0.17 2.35 9.53
CA GLU A 113 0.34 3.71 9.27
C GLU A 113 -0.05 4.17 7.87
N PHE A 114 0.01 3.28 6.88
CA PHE A 114 -0.54 3.57 5.54
C PHE A 114 -2.04 3.83 5.59
N ARG A 115 -2.80 3.08 6.40
CA ARG A 115 -4.24 3.32 6.63
C ARG A 115 -4.47 4.68 7.27
N GLN A 116 -3.71 5.01 8.32
CA GLN A 116 -3.81 6.29 9.01
C GLN A 116 -3.49 7.46 8.09
N PHE A 117 -2.46 7.31 7.25
CA PHE A 117 -2.12 8.27 6.21
C PHE A 117 -3.26 8.44 5.22
N LEU A 118 -3.76 7.35 4.63
CA LEU A 118 -4.82 7.41 3.63
C LEU A 118 -6.10 8.10 4.17
N LEU A 119 -6.51 7.77 5.38
CA LEU A 119 -7.82 8.16 5.89
C LEU A 119 -7.83 9.46 6.70
N TYR A 120 -6.70 9.86 7.29
CA TYR A 120 -6.68 10.95 8.27
C TYR A 120 -5.54 11.94 8.04
N THR A 121 -4.29 11.49 8.16
CA THR A 121 -3.17 12.44 8.18
C THR A 121 -2.80 12.92 6.79
N GLY A 122 -2.91 12.06 5.77
CA GLY A 122 -2.56 12.33 4.38
C GLY A 122 -3.25 13.56 3.81
N PRO A 123 -4.60 13.66 3.84
CA PRO A 123 -5.30 14.85 3.38
C PRO A 123 -4.77 16.13 4.04
N VAL A 124 -4.53 16.11 5.35
CA VAL A 124 -4.03 17.28 6.09
C VAL A 124 -2.60 17.64 5.69
N VAL A 125 -1.70 16.65 5.61
CA VAL A 125 -0.28 16.93 5.39
C VAL A 125 0.07 17.22 3.93
N LEU A 126 -0.70 16.68 2.97
CA LEU A 126 -0.51 16.86 1.53
C LEU A 126 -1.10 18.17 1.00
N LYS A 127 -1.98 18.81 1.77
CA LYS A 127 -2.56 20.10 1.39
C LYS A 127 -1.47 21.13 1.16
N ASP A 128 -1.56 21.90 0.08
CA ASP A 128 -0.58 22.92 -0.33
C ASP A 128 0.83 22.38 -0.68
N ILE A 129 1.02 21.05 -0.72
CA ILE A 129 2.26 20.40 -1.19
C ILE A 129 2.06 19.85 -2.61
N LEU A 130 0.92 19.22 -2.84
CA LEU A 130 0.51 18.78 -4.17
C LEU A 130 -0.13 19.95 -4.93
N SER A 131 0.01 19.98 -6.26
CA SER A 131 -0.69 20.98 -7.07
C SER A 131 -2.20 20.80 -6.98
N ASP A 132 -2.97 21.85 -7.26
CA ASP A 132 -4.43 21.80 -7.21
C ASP A 132 -4.98 20.66 -8.07
N ASP A 133 -4.41 20.43 -9.25
CA ASP A 133 -4.81 19.33 -10.15
C ASP A 133 -4.52 17.93 -9.58
N GLN A 134 -3.49 17.80 -8.72
CA GLN A 134 -3.15 16.56 -8.05
C GLN A 134 -3.94 16.34 -6.75
N TYR A 135 -4.41 17.42 -6.12
CA TYR A 135 -5.03 17.39 -4.80
C TYR A 135 -6.55 17.55 -4.83
N ARG A 136 -7.20 17.71 -6.00
CA ARG A 136 -8.66 17.88 -6.08
C ARG A 136 -9.40 16.85 -5.22
N VAL A 137 -10.06 17.34 -4.17
CA VAL A 137 -10.92 16.59 -3.24
C VAL A 137 -12.34 16.60 -3.76
#